data_AF-A0A258L4E3-F1
#
_entry.id   AF-A0A258L4E3-F1
#
_cell.length_a   1.000
_cell.length_b   1.000
_cell.length_c   1.000
_cell.angle_alpha   90.00
_cell.angle_beta   90.00
_cell.angle_gamma   90.00
#
_symmetry.space_group_name_H-M   'P 1'
#
loop_
_entity.id
_entity.type
_entity.pdbx_description
1 polymer ?
#
loop_
_entity_poly.entity_id
_entity_poly.type
_entity_poly.pdbx_seq_one_letter_code
_entity_poly.pdbx_strand_id
1 'polypeptide(L)'
;GNRDPYRANLGAFNLGYSPVNGTRISLTFRAQQTTSAAPSLGFAAVYDDPNNFLYNENYFGKFGVTSNLFNGLLTTELFVAELQNDLVNKNLLDAADPNAQSNNDHYHGYRTDVQWNNTIHVPDFGPAQFSSVLFGVEYINDHATESVNDSGPFVASINASQHSIAGHFGVQTTLYNRLTLTGALRDDAVSSFGSALTGRVGAVLALPEADLHLKTSYGTSFLAPSLFDLYGVDSYSGFPYMGNPNLKAEHSTGFEAGPQFDIPAFGQADFISLSATYFADNISNLIQNVYINNNTASTEANIGKARTSGVETALVFTPTSWLSADITYTYTYARNLSAGTALTRR
;
A
#
# COMPACT_ATOMS: atom_id res chain seq x y z
N GLY A 1 6.77 -10.95 -36.64
CA GLY A 1 5.63 -11.49 -35.88
C GLY A 1 5.48 -10.63 -34.66
N ASN A 2 4.26 -10.24 -34.29
CA ASN A 2 4.03 -9.42 -33.11
C ASN A 2 4.54 -10.18 -31.87
N ARG A 3 5.55 -9.61 -31.20
CA ARG A 3 6.11 -10.13 -29.94
C ARG A 3 4.97 -10.17 -28.93
N ASP A 4 4.81 -11.29 -28.24
CA ASP A 4 3.96 -11.37 -27.06
C ASP A 4 4.71 -10.62 -25.94
N PRO A 5 4.29 -9.39 -25.60
CA PRO A 5 5.11 -8.49 -24.79
C PRO A 5 5.07 -8.86 -23.31
N TYR A 6 4.27 -9.84 -22.91
CA TYR A 6 4.01 -10.16 -21.52
C TYR A 6 3.59 -11.61 -21.31
N ARG A 7 4.27 -12.30 -20.39
CA ARG A 7 3.88 -13.62 -19.88
C ARG A 7 3.86 -13.58 -18.36
N ALA A 8 2.86 -14.23 -17.76
CA ALA A 8 2.76 -14.35 -16.32
C ALA A 8 2.35 -15.75 -15.88
N ASN A 9 3.04 -16.25 -14.87
CA ASN A 9 2.70 -17.47 -14.15
C ASN A 9 2.37 -17.11 -12.70
N LEU A 10 1.28 -17.66 -12.17
CA LEU A 10 0.86 -17.43 -10.79
C LEU A 10 0.51 -18.77 -10.15
N GLY A 11 1.07 -19.04 -8.98
CA GLY A 11 0.66 -20.11 -8.09
C GLY A 11 0.32 -19.57 -6.72
N ALA A 12 -0.76 -20.05 -6.11
CA ALA A 12 -1.09 -19.70 -4.74
C ALA A 12 -1.77 -20.88 -4.04
N PHE A 13 -1.54 -21.01 -2.74
CA PHE A 13 -2.29 -21.92 -1.89
C PHE A 13 -2.53 -21.32 -0.50
N ASN A 14 -3.59 -21.79 0.14
CA ASN A 14 -3.94 -21.44 1.51
C ASN A 14 -4.38 -22.72 2.22
N LEU A 15 -3.62 -23.12 3.23
CA LEU A 15 -3.87 -24.30 4.05
C LEU A 15 -4.27 -23.85 5.45
N GLY A 16 -5.22 -24.58 6.05
CA GLY A 16 -5.67 -24.34 7.41
C GLY A 16 -5.86 -25.64 8.17
N TYR A 17 -5.44 -25.66 9.43
CA TYR A 17 -5.63 -26.79 10.33
C TYR A 17 -6.05 -26.30 11.71
N SER A 18 -7.07 -26.93 12.30
CA SER A 18 -7.58 -26.59 13.63
C SER A 18 -7.30 -27.75 14.60
N PRO A 19 -6.16 -27.74 15.32
CA PRO A 19 -5.78 -28.85 16.21
C PRO A 19 -6.73 -29.00 17.40
N VAL A 20 -7.30 -27.88 17.87
CA VAL A 20 -8.26 -27.81 18.96
C VAL A 20 -9.35 -26.81 18.61
N ASN A 21 -10.51 -26.93 19.26
CA ASN A 21 -11.60 -26.00 19.05
C ASN A 21 -11.16 -24.57 19.41
N GLY A 22 -11.50 -23.60 18.56
CA GLY A 22 -11.14 -22.19 18.73
C GLY A 22 -9.76 -21.79 18.21
N THR A 23 -8.84 -22.73 17.92
CA THR A 23 -7.50 -22.43 17.39
C THR A 23 -7.35 -22.88 15.95
N ARG A 24 -6.83 -22.01 15.09
CA ARG A 24 -6.48 -22.28 13.69
C ARG A 24 -5.03 -21.94 13.42
N ILE A 25 -4.32 -22.88 12.80
CA ILE A 25 -3.01 -22.69 12.19
C ILE A 25 -3.25 -22.49 10.70
N SER A 26 -2.62 -21.48 10.10
CA SER A 26 -2.75 -21.14 8.67
C SER A 26 -1.39 -20.99 8.01
N LEU A 27 -1.33 -21.43 6.74
CA LEU A 27 -0.20 -21.20 5.85
C LEU A 27 -0.73 -20.68 4.51
N THR A 28 -0.36 -19.46 4.16
CA THR A 28 -0.65 -18.86 2.86
C THR A 28 0.66 -18.72 2.10
N PHE A 29 0.64 -19.09 0.82
CA PHE A 29 1.77 -18.87 -0.08
C PHE A 29 1.27 -18.38 -1.44
N ARG A 30 2.00 -17.44 -2.03
CA ARG A 30 1.79 -16.92 -3.39
C ARG A 30 3.13 -16.74 -4.07
N ALA A 31 3.25 -17.25 -5.28
CA ALA A 31 4.39 -17.04 -6.16
C ALA A 31 3.90 -16.50 -7.49
N GLN A 32 4.56 -15.47 -8.01
CA GLN A 32 4.28 -14.89 -9.32
C GLN A 32 5.57 -14.69 -10.06
N GLN A 33 5.61 -15.11 -11.31
CA GLN A 33 6.69 -14.79 -12.24
C GLN A 33 6.09 -14.04 -13.42
N THR A 34 6.69 -12.92 -13.80
CA THR A 34 6.33 -12.20 -15.02
C THR A 34 7.56 -11.98 -15.88
N THR A 35 7.39 -12.15 -17.17
CA THR A 35 8.36 -11.73 -18.19
C THR A 35 7.68 -10.68 -19.03
N SER A 36 8.29 -9.51 -19.13
CA SER A 36 7.85 -8.48 -20.05
C SER A 36 8.96 -8.06 -20.99
N ALA A 37 8.52 -7.49 -22.09
CA ALA A 37 9.32 -6.99 -23.18
C ALA A 37 8.81 -5.59 -23.50
N ALA A 38 9.71 -4.64 -23.73
CA ALA A 38 9.30 -3.33 -24.23
C ALA A 38 8.57 -3.52 -25.58
N PRO A 39 7.36 -2.97 -25.76
CA PRO A 39 6.69 -2.99 -27.04
C PRO A 39 7.29 -1.94 -27.98
N SER A 40 7.32 -2.25 -29.28
CA SER A 40 7.61 -1.26 -30.32
C SER A 40 6.67 -0.07 -30.21
N LEU A 41 7.20 1.12 -29.91
CA LEU A 41 6.40 2.34 -29.83
C LEU A 41 6.04 2.90 -31.22
N GLY A 42 6.50 2.28 -32.32
CA GLY A 42 6.17 2.67 -33.69
C GLY A 42 6.71 4.03 -34.13
N PHE A 43 7.53 4.69 -33.31
CA PHE A 43 8.19 5.94 -33.66
C PHE A 43 9.54 5.65 -34.32
N ALA A 44 9.77 6.16 -35.52
CA ALA A 44 11.03 5.99 -36.27
C ALA A 44 12.28 6.53 -35.54
N ALA A 45 12.09 7.34 -34.48
CA ALA A 45 13.17 7.92 -33.66
C ALA A 45 13.45 7.15 -32.36
N VAL A 46 12.69 6.09 -32.05
CA VAL A 46 12.91 5.24 -30.87
C VAL A 46 13.28 3.84 -31.38
N TYR A 47 14.52 3.44 -31.16
CA TYR A 47 14.95 2.07 -31.43
C TYR A 47 14.23 1.12 -30.46
N ASP A 48 13.47 0.18 -31.01
CA ASP A 48 12.90 -0.92 -30.25
C ASP A 48 13.95 -2.01 -30.13
N ASP A 49 14.44 -2.27 -28.92
CA ASP A 49 15.42 -3.31 -28.69
C ASP A 49 14.72 -4.66 -28.47
N PRO A 50 14.78 -5.59 -29.44
CA PRO A 50 14.14 -6.89 -29.33
C PRO A 50 14.77 -7.77 -28.25
N ASN A 51 15.97 -7.42 -27.77
CA ASN A 51 16.74 -8.18 -26.78
C ASN A 51 16.57 -7.68 -25.35
N ASN A 52 15.79 -6.61 -25.12
CA ASN A 52 15.50 -6.09 -23.80
C ASN A 52 14.30 -6.81 -23.17
N PHE A 53 14.53 -7.47 -22.02
CA PHE A 53 13.55 -8.22 -21.25
C PHE A 53 13.64 -7.88 -19.77
N LEU A 54 12.47 -7.78 -19.13
CA LEU A 54 12.33 -7.68 -17.69
C LEU A 54 11.75 -8.97 -17.14
N TYR A 55 12.44 -9.60 -16.21
CA TYR A 55 11.98 -10.75 -15.46
C TYR A 55 11.72 -10.32 -14.02
N ASN A 56 10.54 -10.62 -13.50
CA ASN A 56 10.15 -10.25 -12.15
C ASN A 56 9.55 -11.46 -11.43
N GLU A 57 10.11 -11.82 -10.28
CA GLU A 57 9.67 -12.92 -9.44
C GLU A 57 9.26 -12.39 -8.07
N ASN A 58 8.05 -12.69 -7.64
CA ASN A 58 7.49 -12.27 -6.36
C ASN A 58 7.04 -13.49 -5.57
N TYR A 59 7.56 -13.64 -4.36
CA TYR A 59 7.18 -14.70 -3.43
C TYR A 59 6.63 -14.09 -2.16
N PHE A 60 5.50 -14.60 -1.70
CA PHE A 60 4.89 -14.22 -0.42
C PHE A 60 4.53 -15.48 0.36
N GLY A 61 4.98 -15.57 1.59
CA GLY A 61 4.60 -16.61 2.55
C GLY A 61 4.09 -15.99 3.85
N LYS A 62 3.01 -16.53 4.42
CA LYS A 62 2.53 -16.20 5.77
C LYS A 62 2.19 -17.47 6.53
N PHE A 63 2.80 -17.63 7.70
CA PHE A 63 2.43 -18.65 8.68
C PHE A 63 1.83 -17.98 9.91
N GLY A 64 0.64 -18.39 10.32
CA GLY A 64 -0.08 -17.77 11.43
C GLY A 64 -0.79 -18.77 12.34
N VAL A 65 -0.96 -18.37 13.59
CA VAL A 65 -1.79 -19.07 14.57
C VAL A 65 -2.78 -18.07 15.16
N THR A 66 -4.06 -18.37 15.02
CA THR A 66 -5.16 -17.59 15.60
C THR A 66 -5.90 -18.44 16.62
N SER A 67 -6.22 -17.89 17.78
CA SER A 67 -7.00 -18.57 18.82
C SER A 67 -8.11 -17.68 19.38
N ASN A 68 -9.30 -18.25 19.50
CA ASN A 68 -10.42 -17.68 20.26
C ASN A 68 -10.45 -18.33 21.64
N LEU A 69 -10.08 -17.55 22.66
CA LEU A 69 -9.94 -17.97 24.04
C LEU A 69 -11.12 -17.44 24.88
N PHE A 70 -11.33 -18.05 26.05
CA PHE A 70 -12.32 -17.59 27.04
C PHE A 70 -13.73 -17.41 26.47
N ASN A 71 -14.23 -18.43 25.75
CA ASN A 71 -15.54 -18.40 25.09
C ASN A 71 -15.70 -17.25 24.08
N GLY A 72 -14.62 -16.87 23.41
CA GLY A 72 -14.62 -15.80 22.41
C GLY A 72 -14.43 -14.40 22.99
N LEU A 73 -14.17 -14.24 24.30
CA LEU A 73 -13.82 -12.94 24.89
C LEU A 73 -12.51 -12.39 24.32
N LEU A 74 -11.55 -13.26 23.97
CA LEU A 74 -10.26 -12.86 23.42
C LEU A 74 -9.99 -13.62 22.12
N THR A 75 -9.77 -12.88 21.04
CA THR A 75 -9.13 -13.39 19.83
C THR A 75 -7.68 -12.96 19.83
N THR A 76 -6.73 -13.88 19.69
CA THR A 76 -5.29 -13.58 19.59
C THR A 76 -4.70 -14.21 18.33
N GLU A 77 -3.87 -13.49 17.59
CA GLU A 77 -3.16 -13.96 16.40
C GLU A 77 -1.68 -13.63 16.52
N LEU A 78 -0.83 -14.61 16.25
CA LEU A 78 0.60 -14.41 15.98
C LEU A 78 0.88 -14.89 14.57
N PHE A 79 1.55 -14.09 13.75
CA PHE A 79 2.03 -14.54 12.46
C PHE A 79 3.44 -14.04 12.13
N VAL A 80 4.09 -14.79 11.24
CA VAL A 80 5.31 -14.42 10.52
C VAL A 80 4.98 -14.45 9.03
N ALA A 81 5.38 -13.40 8.32
CA ALA A 81 5.28 -13.33 6.88
C ALA A 81 6.61 -12.88 6.26
N GLU A 82 6.83 -13.32 5.02
CA GLU A 82 7.97 -12.94 4.22
C GLU A 82 7.51 -12.59 2.81
N LEU A 83 8.03 -11.48 2.29
CA LEU A 83 7.88 -11.05 0.91
C LEU A 83 9.27 -10.95 0.29
N GLN A 84 9.47 -11.60 -0.85
CA GLN A 84 10.67 -11.51 -1.66
C GLN A 84 10.30 -11.01 -3.05
N ASN A 85 11.10 -10.09 -3.59
CA ASN A 85 10.96 -9.58 -4.94
C ASN A 85 12.33 -9.59 -5.63
N ASP A 86 12.44 -10.35 -6.71
CA ASP A 86 13.64 -10.44 -7.53
C ASP A 86 13.34 -9.89 -8.92
N LEU A 87 14.11 -8.90 -9.34
CA LEU A 87 14.00 -8.29 -10.66
C LEU A 87 15.30 -8.52 -11.43
N VAL A 88 15.17 -8.93 -12.67
CA VAL A 88 16.29 -9.01 -13.61
C VAL A 88 15.94 -8.22 -14.86
N ASN A 89 16.72 -7.18 -15.13
CA ASN A 89 16.65 -6.44 -16.38
C ASN A 89 17.80 -6.89 -17.28
N LYS A 90 17.49 -7.42 -18.46
CA LYS A 90 18.49 -8.02 -19.33
C LYS A 90 18.32 -7.52 -20.75
N ASN A 91 19.39 -6.94 -21.27
CA ASN A 91 19.54 -6.54 -22.66
C ASN A 91 20.78 -7.22 -23.26
N LEU A 92 20.58 -8.04 -24.29
CA LEU A 92 21.68 -8.67 -25.03
C LEU A 92 22.12 -7.77 -26.17
N LEU A 93 23.42 -7.75 -26.45
CA LEU A 93 23.98 -7.04 -27.59
C LEU A 93 23.23 -7.35 -28.88
N ASP A 94 22.81 -6.29 -29.58
CA ASP A 94 22.23 -6.35 -30.91
C ASP A 94 23.04 -5.47 -31.86
N ALA A 95 23.46 -6.02 -33.01
CA ALA A 95 24.18 -5.24 -34.02
C ALA A 95 23.30 -4.17 -34.68
N ALA A 96 21.98 -4.28 -34.56
CA ALA A 96 21.05 -3.27 -35.03
C ALA A 96 20.80 -2.15 -34.01
N ASP A 97 21.19 -2.31 -32.73
CA ASP A 97 21.06 -1.26 -31.71
C ASP A 97 22.06 -0.13 -31.99
N PRO A 98 21.60 1.11 -32.27
CA PRO A 98 22.48 2.24 -32.51
C PRO A 98 23.30 2.64 -31.26
N ASN A 99 22.88 2.24 -30.06
CA ASN A 99 23.61 2.48 -28.83
C ASN A 99 24.65 1.38 -28.54
N ALA A 100 24.51 0.21 -29.17
CA ALA A 100 25.32 -1.00 -28.97
C ALA A 100 25.50 -1.35 -27.47
N GLN A 101 24.42 -1.22 -26.70
CA GLN A 101 24.44 -1.44 -25.26
C GLN A 101 23.96 -2.84 -24.90
N SER A 102 24.44 -3.34 -23.76
CA SER A 102 23.97 -4.55 -23.12
C SER A 102 23.98 -4.37 -21.62
N ASN A 103 23.02 -4.99 -20.94
CA ASN A 103 22.97 -5.01 -19.49
C ASN A 103 22.47 -6.34 -18.94
N ASN A 104 22.78 -6.61 -17.69
CA ASN A 104 22.24 -7.70 -16.92
C ASN A 104 22.18 -7.28 -15.45
N ASP A 105 21.15 -6.53 -15.13
CA ASP A 105 20.96 -5.89 -13.84
C ASP A 105 20.07 -6.74 -12.96
N HIS A 106 20.38 -6.81 -11.68
CA HIS A 106 19.66 -7.60 -10.69
C HIS A 106 19.28 -6.73 -9.51
N TYR A 107 18.04 -6.85 -9.07
CA TYR A 107 17.56 -6.32 -7.80
C TYR A 107 16.95 -7.44 -6.97
N HIS A 108 17.24 -7.44 -5.68
CA HIS A 108 16.69 -8.35 -4.69
C HIS A 108 16.15 -7.56 -3.51
N GLY A 109 14.86 -7.71 -3.22
CA GLY A 109 14.18 -7.08 -2.09
C GLY A 109 13.55 -8.14 -1.18
N TYR A 110 13.70 -7.95 0.13
CA TYR A 110 13.13 -8.83 1.16
C TYR A 110 12.43 -7.99 2.22
N ARG A 111 11.25 -8.45 2.66
CA ARG A 111 10.54 -7.95 3.84
C ARG A 111 10.16 -9.11 4.73
N THR A 112 10.54 -9.04 6.00
CA THR A 112 9.99 -9.90 7.07
C THR A 112 9.01 -9.08 7.89
N ASP A 113 7.84 -9.65 8.18
CA ASP A 113 6.79 -9.06 9.02
C ASP A 113 6.39 -10.05 10.11
N VAL A 114 6.46 -9.62 11.36
CA VAL A 114 6.06 -10.41 12.53
C VAL A 114 5.05 -9.61 13.33
N GLN A 115 3.83 -10.12 13.48
CA GLN A 115 2.79 -9.43 14.24
C GLN A 115 2.16 -10.31 15.29
N TRP A 116 1.91 -9.70 16.45
CA TRP A 116 1.06 -10.25 17.49
C TRP A 116 -0.12 -9.30 17.75
N ASN A 117 -1.32 -9.74 17.41
CA ASN A 117 -2.55 -8.97 17.44
C ASN A 117 -3.55 -9.60 18.41
N ASN A 118 -4.26 -8.76 19.18
CA ASN A 118 -5.25 -9.18 20.14
C ASN A 118 -6.51 -8.33 20.01
N THR A 119 -7.66 -8.97 20.12
CA THR A 119 -8.97 -8.34 20.19
C THR A 119 -9.71 -8.87 21.40
N ILE A 120 -10.02 -8.00 22.35
CA ILE A 120 -10.94 -8.29 23.45
C ILE A 120 -12.34 -7.87 23.01
N HIS A 121 -13.26 -8.82 22.97
CA HIS A 121 -14.68 -8.59 22.70
C HIS A 121 -15.37 -8.27 24.03
N VAL A 122 -15.75 -7.00 24.22
CA VAL A 122 -16.32 -6.52 25.47
C VAL A 122 -17.82 -6.84 25.48
N PRO A 123 -18.34 -7.50 26.53
CA PRO A 123 -19.78 -7.76 26.64
C PRO A 123 -20.60 -6.48 26.61
N ASP A 124 -21.79 -6.56 26.03
CA ASP A 124 -22.72 -5.43 25.95
C ASP A 124 -23.04 -4.87 27.34
N PHE A 125 -23.02 -3.55 27.47
CA PHE A 125 -23.30 -2.85 28.74
C PHE A 125 -24.07 -1.55 28.52
N GLY A 126 -25.31 -1.52 29.00
CA GLY A 126 -26.19 -0.36 28.86
C GLY A 126 -26.39 0.01 27.39
N PRO A 127 -26.09 1.25 26.97
CA PRO A 127 -26.23 1.67 25.58
C PRO A 127 -25.12 1.17 24.66
N ALA A 128 -24.01 0.65 25.20
CA ALA A 128 -22.85 0.19 24.42
C ALA A 128 -22.99 -1.29 24.06
N GLN A 129 -22.90 -1.57 22.76
CA GLN A 129 -22.98 -2.92 22.17
C GLN A 129 -21.85 -3.14 21.19
N PHE A 130 -21.55 -4.40 20.86
CA PHE A 130 -20.53 -4.78 19.87
C PHE A 130 -19.17 -4.11 20.13
N SER A 131 -18.82 -3.99 21.41
CA SER A 131 -17.64 -3.28 21.85
C SER A 131 -16.40 -4.16 21.70
N SER A 132 -15.29 -3.57 21.26
CA SER A 132 -14.01 -4.28 21.19
C SER A 132 -12.84 -3.37 21.52
N VAL A 133 -11.80 -3.98 22.09
CA VAL A 133 -10.50 -3.36 22.33
C VAL A 133 -9.46 -4.16 21.56
N LEU A 134 -8.71 -3.49 20.70
CA LEU A 134 -7.67 -4.07 19.88
C LEU A 134 -6.31 -3.59 20.39
N PHE A 135 -5.31 -4.45 20.40
CA PHE A 135 -3.93 -4.06 20.69
C PHE A 135 -2.95 -5.09 20.16
N GLY A 136 -1.74 -4.65 19.88
CA GLY A 136 -0.72 -5.54 19.37
C GLY A 136 0.61 -4.86 19.12
N VAL A 137 1.55 -5.68 18.65
CA VAL A 137 2.90 -5.26 18.28
C VAL A 137 3.26 -5.84 16.91
N GLU A 138 4.07 -5.10 16.17
CA GLU A 138 4.56 -5.48 14.85
C GLU A 138 6.05 -5.20 14.75
N TYR A 139 6.78 -6.09 14.09
CA TYR A 139 8.16 -5.90 13.68
C TYR A 139 8.26 -6.10 12.17
N ILE A 140 8.79 -5.10 11.47
CA ILE A 140 9.10 -5.17 10.05
C ILE A 140 10.61 -5.05 9.87
N ASN A 141 11.19 -5.85 8.98
CA ASN A 141 12.56 -5.67 8.50
C ASN A 141 12.61 -5.75 6.97
N ASP A 142 13.07 -4.67 6.36
CA ASP A 142 13.31 -4.53 4.93
C ASP A 142 14.79 -4.62 4.61
N HIS A 143 15.12 -5.28 3.52
CA HIS A 143 16.44 -5.30 2.93
C HIS A 143 16.35 -5.24 1.41
N ALA A 144 17.20 -4.44 0.78
CA ALA A 144 17.30 -4.37 -0.67
C ALA A 144 18.77 -4.35 -1.11
N THR A 145 19.04 -5.08 -2.19
CA THR A 145 20.32 -5.07 -2.89
C THR A 145 20.11 -4.91 -4.38
N GLU A 146 21.01 -4.20 -5.05
CA GLU A 146 21.03 -4.06 -6.50
C GLU A 146 22.46 -4.20 -7.02
N SER A 147 22.59 -4.91 -8.13
CA SER A 147 23.83 -5.01 -8.90
C SER A 147 23.56 -4.72 -10.36
N VAL A 148 24.15 -3.64 -10.87
CA VAL A 148 24.10 -3.27 -12.29
C VAL A 148 25.33 -3.83 -13.01
N ASN A 149 25.10 -4.41 -14.18
CA ASN A 149 26.16 -4.85 -15.08
C ASN A 149 25.83 -4.36 -16.48
N ASP A 150 26.14 -3.08 -16.72
CA ASP A 150 25.88 -2.37 -17.97
C ASP A 150 27.20 -2.09 -18.71
N SER A 151 27.17 -2.21 -20.02
CA SER A 151 28.26 -1.81 -20.93
C SER A 151 28.45 -0.29 -21.06
N GLY A 152 27.46 0.52 -20.64
CA GLY A 152 27.44 1.97 -20.68
C GLY A 152 27.87 2.63 -19.36
N PRO A 153 27.79 3.97 -19.26
CA PRO A 153 28.16 4.72 -18.06
C PRO A 153 27.09 4.67 -16.95
N PHE A 154 26.03 3.87 -17.15
CA PHE A 154 24.97 3.71 -16.16
C PHE A 154 25.49 2.97 -14.93
N VAL A 155 25.17 3.49 -13.76
CA VAL A 155 25.46 2.86 -12.49
C VAL A 155 24.20 2.97 -11.67
N ALA A 156 23.74 1.88 -11.06
CA ALA A 156 22.82 1.95 -9.94
C ALA A 156 23.28 0.96 -8.87
N SER A 157 23.11 1.33 -7.61
CA SER A 157 23.44 0.45 -6.50
C SER A 157 22.63 0.78 -5.27
N ILE A 158 22.22 -0.27 -4.58
CA ILE A 158 21.72 -0.22 -3.21
C ILE A 158 22.20 -1.46 -2.47
N ASN A 159 22.55 -1.29 -1.20
CA ASN A 159 22.71 -2.37 -0.25
C ASN A 159 22.37 -1.80 1.12
N ALA A 160 21.09 -1.90 1.48
CA ALA A 160 20.56 -1.21 2.64
C ALA A 160 19.48 -2.04 3.33
N SER A 161 19.28 -1.75 4.61
CA SER A 161 18.22 -2.35 5.41
C SER A 161 17.60 -1.32 6.34
N GLN A 162 16.32 -1.50 6.64
CA GLN A 162 15.58 -0.71 7.60
C GLN A 162 14.68 -1.63 8.39
N HIS A 163 14.52 -1.39 9.69
CA HIS A 163 13.55 -2.11 10.50
C HIS A 163 12.66 -1.13 11.26
N SER A 164 11.47 -1.60 11.63
CA SER A 164 10.57 -0.89 12.52
C SER A 164 9.97 -1.82 13.56
N ILE A 165 9.71 -1.27 14.74
CA ILE A 165 8.88 -1.88 15.78
C ILE A 165 7.72 -0.94 16.03
N ALA A 166 6.50 -1.45 16.02
CA ALA A 166 5.32 -0.66 16.28
C ALA A 166 4.43 -1.28 17.34
N GLY A 167 3.78 -0.43 18.12
CA GLY A 167 2.70 -0.79 19.03
C GLY A 167 1.39 -0.14 18.57
N HIS A 168 0.28 -0.86 18.65
CA HIS A 168 -1.04 -0.31 18.32
C HIS A 168 -2.07 -0.61 19.40
N PHE A 169 -3.06 0.29 19.48
CA PHE A 169 -4.20 0.21 20.37
C PHE A 169 -5.43 0.79 19.68
N GLY A 170 -6.57 0.13 19.79
CA GLY A 170 -7.82 0.55 19.17
C GLY A 170 -9.03 0.19 20.01
N VAL A 171 -10.12 0.93 19.80
CA VAL A 171 -11.41 0.71 20.43
C VAL A 171 -12.53 0.89 19.41
N GLN A 172 -13.58 0.09 19.56
CA GLN A 172 -14.84 0.26 18.84
C GLN A 172 -16.01 0.03 19.80
N THR A 173 -17.10 0.77 19.60
CA THR A 173 -18.39 0.51 20.25
C THR A 173 -19.53 0.98 19.37
N THR A 174 -20.68 0.33 19.45
CA THR A 174 -21.94 0.80 18.89
C THR A 174 -22.85 1.28 20.00
N LEU A 175 -23.21 2.55 19.99
CA LEU A 175 -24.09 3.17 20.98
C LEU A 175 -25.54 3.21 20.45
N TYR A 176 -26.47 2.77 21.29
CA TYR A 176 -27.92 2.80 21.01
C TYR A 176 -28.31 2.14 19.67
N ASN A 177 -27.54 1.14 19.23
CA ASN A 177 -27.72 0.42 17.96
C ASN A 177 -27.68 1.33 16.72
N ARG A 178 -27.11 2.53 16.86
CA ARG A 178 -27.13 3.57 15.80
C ARG A 178 -25.78 4.18 15.55
N LEU A 179 -25.07 4.58 16.61
CA LEU A 179 -23.82 5.32 16.49
C LEU A 179 -22.63 4.38 16.76
N THR A 180 -21.99 3.91 15.70
CA THR A 180 -20.72 3.19 15.81
C THR A 180 -19.59 4.19 15.88
N LEU A 181 -18.74 4.07 16.90
CA LEU A 181 -17.54 4.89 17.10
C LEU A 181 -16.32 3.99 17.05
N THR A 182 -15.27 4.46 16.38
CA THR A 182 -13.96 3.80 16.31
C THR A 182 -12.87 4.80 16.63
N GLY A 183 -11.82 4.33 17.33
CA GLY A 183 -10.61 5.11 17.60
C GLY A 183 -9.42 4.18 17.62
N ALA A 184 -8.29 4.58 17.05
CA ALA A 184 -7.05 3.82 17.13
C ALA A 184 -5.82 4.72 17.10
N LEU A 185 -4.75 4.24 17.73
CA LEU A 185 -3.43 4.85 17.78
C LEU A 185 -2.39 3.80 17.43
N ARG A 186 -1.31 4.23 16.78
CA ARG A 186 -0.16 3.40 16.45
C ARG A 186 1.12 4.23 16.52
N ASP A 187 2.10 3.73 17.25
CA ASP A 187 3.43 4.34 17.37
C ASP A 187 4.47 3.43 16.74
N ASP A 188 5.14 3.91 15.69
CA ASP A 188 6.18 3.20 14.95
C ASP A 188 7.55 3.78 15.30
N ALA A 189 8.47 2.97 15.81
CA ALA A 189 9.89 3.30 15.93
C ALA A 189 10.65 2.70 14.74
N VAL A 190 11.12 3.56 13.83
CA VAL A 190 11.79 3.18 12.58
C VAL A 190 13.28 3.54 12.63
N SER A 191 14.13 2.62 12.21
CA SER A 191 15.59 2.72 12.34
C SER A 191 16.23 3.88 11.57
N SER A 192 15.56 4.38 10.51
CA SER A 192 16.11 5.39 9.60
C SER A 192 15.79 6.83 10.02
N PHE A 193 14.56 7.12 10.43
CA PHE A 193 14.10 8.50 10.69
C PHE A 193 13.56 8.73 12.11
N GLY A 194 13.48 7.69 12.96
CA GLY A 194 12.98 7.79 14.33
C GLY A 194 11.53 7.35 14.47
N SER A 195 10.74 8.09 15.26
CA SER A 195 9.37 7.67 15.64
C SER A 195 8.27 8.37 14.83
N ALA A 196 7.17 7.66 14.56
CA ALA A 196 5.94 8.21 14.00
C ALA A 196 4.71 7.72 14.77
N LEU A 197 4.01 8.66 15.44
CA LEU A 197 2.70 8.40 16.04
C LEU A 197 1.60 8.75 15.04
N THR A 198 0.72 7.80 14.77
CA THR A 198 -0.47 7.98 13.95
C THR A 198 -1.73 7.62 14.72
N GLY A 199 -2.85 8.24 14.34
CA GLY A 199 -4.15 7.94 14.90
C GLY A 199 -5.28 8.08 13.89
N ARG A 200 -6.39 7.42 14.18
CA ARG A 200 -7.65 7.54 13.45
C ARG A 200 -8.83 7.55 14.40
N VAL A 201 -9.85 8.31 14.04
CA VAL A 201 -11.18 8.27 14.65
C VAL A 201 -12.22 8.19 13.54
N GLY A 202 -13.31 7.48 13.80
CA GLY A 202 -14.38 7.33 12.83
C GLY A 202 -15.73 7.13 13.49
N ALA A 203 -16.78 7.57 12.80
CA ALA A 203 -18.15 7.41 13.24
C ALA A 203 -19.04 6.96 12.08
N VAL A 204 -19.98 6.07 12.39
CA VAL A 204 -21.09 5.69 11.51
C VAL A 204 -22.39 5.89 12.28
N LEU A 205 -23.26 6.77 11.78
CA LEU A 205 -24.61 6.96 12.30
C LEU A 205 -25.60 6.27 11.36
N ALA A 206 -26.24 5.21 11.86
CA ALA A 206 -27.35 4.54 11.19
C ALA A 206 -28.67 5.24 11.50
N LEU A 207 -29.41 5.58 10.43
CA LEU A 207 -30.74 6.17 10.43
C LEU A 207 -31.67 5.26 9.62
N PRO A 208 -32.12 4.12 10.18
CA PRO A 208 -32.96 3.16 9.47
C PRO A 208 -34.27 3.76 8.96
N GLU A 209 -34.75 4.84 9.57
CA GLU A 209 -35.97 5.54 9.16
C GLU A 209 -35.85 6.21 7.78
N ALA A 210 -34.62 6.38 7.28
CA ALA A 210 -34.31 7.01 6.01
C ALA A 210 -33.43 6.13 5.12
N ASP A 211 -33.29 4.83 5.46
CA ASP A 211 -32.41 3.89 4.77
C ASP A 211 -30.98 4.43 4.61
N LEU A 212 -30.49 5.15 5.64
CA LEU A 212 -29.31 6.01 5.54
C LEU A 212 -28.25 5.67 6.60
N HIS A 213 -27.01 5.65 6.17
CA HIS A 213 -25.81 5.67 7.00
C HIS A 213 -25.00 6.92 6.72
N LEU A 214 -24.71 7.71 7.75
CA LEU A 214 -23.75 8.81 7.67
C LEU A 214 -22.40 8.33 8.19
N LYS A 215 -21.37 8.38 7.35
CA LYS A 215 -20.02 7.94 7.68
C LYS A 215 -19.09 9.14 7.72
N THR A 216 -18.18 9.16 8.69
CA THR A 216 -17.05 10.09 8.69
C THR A 216 -15.85 9.46 9.36
N SER A 217 -14.66 9.80 8.87
CA SER A 217 -13.41 9.44 9.52
C SER A 217 -12.39 10.56 9.39
N TYR A 218 -11.47 10.61 10.34
CA TYR A 218 -10.33 11.52 10.35
C TYR A 218 -9.13 10.75 10.87
N GLY A 219 -7.97 10.96 10.25
CA GLY A 219 -6.75 10.33 10.72
C GLY A 219 -5.49 10.93 10.16
N THR A 220 -4.38 10.48 10.72
CA THR A 220 -3.04 10.81 10.29
C THR A 220 -2.35 9.57 9.76
N SER A 221 -1.46 9.73 8.79
CA SER A 221 -0.60 8.65 8.30
C SER A 221 0.82 9.16 8.09
N PHE A 222 1.76 8.25 7.88
CA PHE A 222 3.10 8.59 7.44
C PHE A 222 3.56 7.66 6.32
N LEU A 223 4.52 8.13 5.51
CA LEU A 223 5.26 7.33 4.56
C LEU A 223 6.74 7.40 4.92
N ALA A 224 7.32 6.25 5.26
CA ALA A 224 8.77 6.14 5.47
C ALA A 224 9.51 6.40 4.14
N PRO A 225 10.68 7.06 4.15
CA PRO A 225 11.55 7.13 2.98
C PRO A 225 11.92 5.72 2.52
N SER A 226 11.94 5.49 1.21
CA SER A 226 12.40 4.20 0.69
C SER A 226 13.89 3.99 0.98
N LEU A 227 14.35 2.74 0.93
CA LEU A 227 15.78 2.44 1.07
C LEU A 227 16.61 3.16 -0.01
N PHE A 228 16.05 3.33 -1.21
CA PHE A 228 16.72 4.01 -2.31
C PHE A 228 16.78 5.53 -2.07
N ASP A 229 15.71 6.14 -1.56
CA ASP A 229 15.71 7.56 -1.20
C ASP A 229 16.78 7.88 -0.14
N LEU A 230 17.04 6.94 0.77
CA LEU A 230 18.02 7.09 1.85
C LEU A 230 19.45 6.79 1.42
N TYR A 231 19.67 5.74 0.62
CA TYR A 231 20.99 5.13 0.42
C TYR A 231 21.31 4.74 -1.02
N GLY A 232 20.36 4.90 -1.94
CA GLY A 232 20.53 4.58 -3.36
C GLY A 232 21.58 5.49 -4.01
N VAL A 233 22.32 4.94 -4.95
CA VAL A 233 23.20 5.71 -5.83
C VAL A 233 22.83 5.33 -7.24
N ASP A 234 22.65 6.33 -8.10
CA ASP A 234 22.42 6.13 -9.53
C ASP A 234 23.23 7.18 -10.31
N SER A 235 23.68 6.85 -11.51
CA SER A 235 24.11 7.83 -12.50
C SER A 235 23.57 7.48 -13.87
N TYR A 236 22.58 8.25 -14.31
CA TYR A 236 22.10 8.19 -15.69
C TYR A 236 22.77 9.29 -16.52
N SER A 237 23.49 8.90 -17.57
CA SER A 237 24.13 9.82 -18.53
C SER A 237 25.03 10.89 -17.89
N GLY A 238 25.76 10.53 -16.84
CA GLY A 238 26.67 11.44 -16.13
C GLY A 238 25.99 12.42 -15.17
N PHE A 239 24.70 12.24 -14.88
CA PHE A 239 23.95 12.99 -13.88
C PHE A 239 23.77 12.13 -12.62
N PRO A 240 24.66 12.24 -11.61
CA PRO A 240 24.58 11.39 -10.42
C PRO A 240 23.42 11.78 -9.50
N TYR A 241 22.76 10.76 -8.99
CA TYR A 241 21.83 10.78 -7.89
C TYR A 241 22.48 10.15 -6.65
N MET A 242 22.26 10.78 -5.49
CA MET A 242 22.70 10.26 -4.20
C MET A 242 21.54 10.30 -3.21
N GLY A 243 21.28 9.16 -2.57
CA GLY A 243 20.32 9.07 -1.47
C GLY A 243 20.72 9.96 -0.30
N ASN A 244 19.72 10.39 0.46
CA ASN A 244 19.87 11.29 1.59
C ASN A 244 19.49 10.60 2.90
N PRO A 245 20.49 10.17 3.71
CA PRO A 245 20.22 9.53 5.00
C PRO A 245 19.49 10.43 6.02
N ASN A 246 19.36 11.74 5.76
CA ASN A 246 18.70 12.69 6.65
C ASN A 246 17.21 12.89 6.34
N LEU A 247 16.65 12.10 5.41
CA LEU A 247 15.21 12.16 5.12
C LEU A 247 14.38 11.80 6.35
N LYS A 248 13.24 12.48 6.44
CA LYS A 248 12.18 12.20 7.41
C LYS A 248 11.00 11.57 6.70
N ALA A 249 10.10 10.98 7.47
CA ALA A 249 8.82 10.54 6.93
C ALA A 249 8.02 11.70 6.35
N GLU A 250 7.28 11.41 5.27
CA GLU A 250 6.16 12.25 4.85
C GLU A 250 5.01 12.03 5.83
N HIS A 251 4.24 13.08 6.12
CA HIS A 251 3.06 12.97 6.98
C HIS A 251 1.82 13.43 6.26
N SER A 252 0.75 12.63 6.37
CA SER A 252 -0.56 12.94 5.82
C SER A 252 -1.57 13.12 6.95
N THR A 253 -2.54 14.01 6.72
CA THR A 253 -3.73 14.16 7.56
C THR A 253 -4.94 14.23 6.65
N GLY A 254 -5.84 13.27 6.81
CA GLY A 254 -6.99 13.08 5.95
C GLY A 254 -8.30 13.07 6.73
N PHE A 255 -9.36 13.48 6.05
CA PHE A 255 -10.72 13.20 6.49
C PHE A 255 -11.59 12.79 5.31
N GLU A 256 -12.64 12.05 5.63
CA GLU A 256 -13.69 11.68 4.71
C GLU A 256 -15.06 11.80 5.40
N ALA A 257 -16.08 12.13 4.63
CA ALA A 257 -17.46 12.15 5.09
C ALA A 257 -18.41 11.91 3.94
N GLY A 258 -19.47 11.15 4.18
CA GLY A 258 -20.40 10.79 3.12
C GLY A 258 -21.65 10.05 3.60
N PRO A 259 -22.79 10.23 2.92
CA PRO A 259 -23.93 9.35 3.06
C PRO A 259 -23.74 8.04 2.28
N GLN A 260 -24.37 6.98 2.79
CA GLN A 260 -24.72 5.77 2.07
C GLN A 260 -26.20 5.50 2.27
N PHE A 261 -26.93 5.26 1.18
CA PHE A 261 -28.33 4.84 1.20
C PHE A 261 -28.42 3.38 0.78
N ASP A 262 -29.13 2.57 1.56
CA ASP A 262 -29.37 1.15 1.26
C ASP A 262 -30.88 0.93 1.12
N ILE A 263 -31.39 1.14 -0.09
CA ILE A 263 -32.81 1.24 -0.38
C ILE A 263 -33.38 -0.16 -0.67
N PRO A 264 -34.29 -0.67 0.16
CA PRO A 264 -34.94 -1.96 -0.07
C PRO A 264 -36.04 -1.83 -1.13
N ALA A 265 -36.16 -2.82 -2.01
CA ALA A 265 -37.29 -2.94 -2.94
C ALA A 265 -37.50 -4.39 -3.38
N PHE A 266 -38.74 -4.72 -3.76
CA PHE A 266 -39.10 -6.04 -4.32
C PHE A 266 -38.67 -7.23 -3.45
N GLY A 267 -38.67 -7.05 -2.13
CA GLY A 267 -38.28 -8.09 -1.17
C GLY A 267 -36.77 -8.26 -0.99
N GLN A 268 -35.95 -7.43 -1.65
CA GLN A 268 -34.51 -7.34 -1.41
C GLN A 268 -34.23 -6.18 -0.46
N ALA A 269 -33.46 -6.45 0.60
CA ALA A 269 -33.09 -5.43 1.58
C ALA A 269 -32.07 -4.43 1.04
N ASP A 270 -31.29 -4.86 0.04
CA ASP A 270 -30.13 -4.21 -0.55
C ASP A 270 -30.32 -4.00 -2.07
N PHE A 271 -31.56 -3.75 -2.49
CA PHE A 271 -31.90 -3.60 -3.91
C PHE A 271 -31.04 -2.53 -4.61
N ILE A 272 -30.87 -1.37 -3.95
CA ILE A 272 -29.96 -0.31 -4.39
C ILE A 272 -29.12 0.14 -3.19
N SER A 273 -27.80 0.12 -3.33
CA SER A 273 -26.88 0.84 -2.44
C SER A 273 -26.25 2.02 -3.19
N LEU A 274 -26.39 3.23 -2.67
CA LEU A 274 -25.84 4.46 -3.23
C LEU A 274 -24.96 5.15 -2.19
N SER A 275 -23.69 5.39 -2.50
CA SER A 275 -22.80 6.15 -1.62
C SER A 275 -22.15 7.32 -2.34
N ALA A 276 -21.90 8.40 -1.59
CA ALA A 276 -21.08 9.51 -2.03
C ALA A 276 -20.17 9.94 -0.87
N THR A 277 -18.87 9.94 -1.08
CA THR A 277 -17.88 10.28 -0.05
C THR A 277 -17.02 11.44 -0.55
N TYR A 278 -17.03 12.55 0.19
CA TYR A 278 -16.03 13.59 0.03
C TYR A 278 -14.81 13.23 0.85
N PHE A 279 -13.62 13.36 0.27
CA PHE A 279 -12.36 13.16 0.97
C PHE A 279 -11.43 14.35 0.76
N ALA A 280 -10.58 14.62 1.74
CA ALA A 280 -9.46 15.54 1.61
C ALA A 280 -8.29 15.11 2.47
N ASP A 281 -7.11 15.12 1.89
CA ASP A 281 -5.83 14.76 2.49
C ASP A 281 -4.81 15.89 2.29
N ASN A 282 -4.07 16.20 3.33
CA ASN A 282 -2.98 17.18 3.31
C ASN A 282 -1.68 16.50 3.69
N ILE A 283 -0.65 16.72 2.86
CA ILE A 283 0.66 16.12 3.00
C ILE A 283 1.68 17.19 3.30
N SER A 284 2.51 16.89 4.28
CA SER A 284 3.65 17.69 4.69
C SER A 284 4.91 16.85 4.65
N ASN A 285 6.07 17.51 4.57
CA ASN A 285 7.38 16.86 4.40
C ASN A 285 7.43 15.94 3.18
N LEU A 286 6.70 16.25 2.11
CA LEU A 286 6.71 15.47 0.88
C LEU A 286 8.15 15.44 0.33
N ILE A 287 8.64 14.24 0.09
CA ILE A 287 9.96 13.95 -0.47
C ILE A 287 9.92 14.28 -1.95
N GLN A 288 10.85 15.12 -2.39
CA GLN A 288 10.98 15.51 -3.78
C GLN A 288 12.43 15.56 -4.20
N ASN A 289 12.65 15.19 -5.45
CA ASN A 289 13.96 15.27 -6.07
C ASN A 289 14.38 16.74 -6.19
N VAL A 290 15.58 17.04 -5.73
CA VAL A 290 16.20 18.36 -5.79
C VAL A 290 17.58 18.27 -6.41
N TYR A 291 17.96 19.34 -7.10
CA TYR A 291 19.28 19.47 -7.69
C TYR A 291 20.28 20.05 -6.68
N ILE A 292 21.47 19.46 -6.64
CA ILE A 292 22.60 19.85 -5.79
C ILE A 292 23.85 20.07 -6.64
N ASN A 293 24.94 20.53 -6.01
CA ASN A 293 26.23 20.77 -6.68
C ASN A 293 26.11 21.66 -7.93
N ASN A 294 25.43 22.81 -7.85
CA ASN A 294 25.18 23.70 -9.00
C ASN A 294 24.45 23.00 -10.16
N ASN A 295 23.45 22.17 -9.85
CA ASN A 295 22.64 21.42 -10.81
C ASN A 295 23.42 20.39 -11.63
N THR A 296 24.48 19.80 -11.06
CA THR A 296 25.21 18.70 -11.68
C THR A 296 24.95 17.35 -11.02
N ALA A 297 24.08 17.30 -10.00
CA ALA A 297 23.69 16.10 -9.29
C ALA A 297 22.28 16.28 -8.69
N SER A 298 21.62 15.19 -8.28
CA SER A 298 20.35 15.25 -7.54
C SER A 298 20.36 14.40 -6.28
N THR A 299 19.40 14.68 -5.41
CA THR A 299 19.11 13.97 -4.16
C THR A 299 17.63 14.15 -3.82
N GLU A 300 17.13 13.41 -2.84
CA GLU A 300 15.81 13.63 -2.28
C GLU A 300 15.82 14.59 -1.07
N ALA A 301 14.76 15.38 -0.91
CA ALA A 301 14.57 16.27 0.24
C ALA A 301 13.09 16.46 0.63
N ASN A 302 12.82 16.53 1.95
CA ASN A 302 11.48 16.84 2.49
C ASN A 302 11.13 18.34 2.35
N ILE A 303 10.76 18.78 1.16
CA ILE A 303 10.47 20.20 0.87
C ILE A 303 9.05 20.45 0.35
N GLY A 304 8.36 19.39 -0.08
CA GLY A 304 7.06 19.50 -0.69
C GLY A 304 5.91 19.55 0.32
N LYS A 305 4.80 20.11 -0.14
CA LYS A 305 3.48 19.98 0.47
C LYS A 305 2.47 19.68 -0.64
N ALA A 306 1.54 18.79 -0.37
CA ALA A 306 0.50 18.45 -1.32
C ALA A 306 -0.87 18.46 -0.64
N ARG A 307 -1.91 18.69 -1.43
CA ARG A 307 -3.29 18.44 -1.02
C ARG A 307 -4.01 17.69 -2.11
N THR A 308 -4.68 16.62 -1.73
CA THR A 308 -5.57 15.84 -2.60
C THR A 308 -6.97 15.87 -2.02
N SER A 309 -7.98 16.16 -2.82
CA SER A 309 -9.37 16.11 -2.38
C SER A 309 -10.27 15.72 -3.53
N GLY A 310 -11.40 15.10 -3.23
CA GLY A 310 -12.26 14.60 -4.27
C GLY A 310 -13.60 14.10 -3.75
N VAL A 311 -14.37 13.55 -4.68
CA VAL A 311 -15.62 12.86 -4.38
C VAL A 311 -15.57 11.50 -5.05
N GLU A 312 -15.89 10.47 -4.29
CA GLU A 312 -16.10 9.11 -4.78
C GLU A 312 -17.58 8.76 -4.66
N THR A 313 -18.15 8.21 -5.73
CA THR A 313 -19.54 7.77 -5.76
C THR A 313 -19.61 6.32 -6.21
N ALA A 314 -20.48 5.55 -5.57
CA ALA A 314 -20.75 4.17 -5.95
C ALA A 314 -22.25 3.90 -5.99
N LEU A 315 -22.66 3.10 -6.96
CA LEU A 315 -24.00 2.52 -7.07
C LEU A 315 -23.84 1.01 -7.21
N VAL A 316 -24.44 0.27 -6.27
CA VAL A 316 -24.60 -1.18 -6.36
C VAL A 316 -26.08 -1.46 -6.57
N PHE A 317 -26.39 -2.24 -7.59
CA PHE A 317 -27.74 -2.62 -7.94
C PHE A 317 -27.88 -4.14 -7.91
N THR A 318 -28.66 -4.65 -6.97
CA THR A 318 -28.83 -6.08 -6.72
C THR A 318 -30.30 -6.47 -6.81
N PRO A 319 -30.87 -6.55 -8.02
CA PRO A 319 -32.29 -6.85 -8.20
C PRO A 319 -32.66 -8.30 -7.83
N THR A 320 -31.68 -9.22 -7.88
CA THR A 320 -31.86 -10.64 -7.55
C THR A 320 -30.60 -11.20 -6.91
N SER A 321 -30.69 -12.35 -6.24
CA SER A 321 -29.55 -12.99 -5.58
C SER A 321 -28.45 -13.50 -6.54
N TRP A 322 -28.73 -13.60 -7.84
CA TRP A 322 -27.79 -14.09 -8.85
C TRP A 322 -27.28 -12.98 -9.80
N LEU A 323 -27.79 -11.76 -9.67
CA LEU A 323 -27.41 -10.62 -10.51
C LEU A 323 -27.08 -9.40 -9.66
N SER A 324 -25.86 -8.88 -9.82
CA SER A 324 -25.43 -7.59 -9.31
C SER A 324 -24.79 -6.76 -10.42
N ALA A 325 -24.95 -5.45 -10.36
CA ALA A 325 -24.24 -4.50 -11.20
C ALA A 325 -23.67 -3.36 -10.34
N ASP A 326 -22.42 -3.00 -10.61
CA ASP A 326 -21.65 -2.06 -9.80
C ASP A 326 -21.12 -0.95 -10.71
N ILE A 327 -21.37 0.31 -10.34
CA ILE A 327 -20.87 1.50 -11.03
C ILE A 327 -20.15 2.35 -10.00
N THR A 328 -18.90 2.68 -10.28
CA THR A 328 -18.07 3.56 -9.44
C THR A 328 -17.54 4.73 -10.27
N TYR A 329 -17.44 5.89 -9.64
CA TYR A 329 -16.88 7.09 -10.24
C TYR A 329 -16.11 7.89 -9.19
N THR A 330 -14.91 8.34 -9.57
CA THR A 330 -14.03 9.14 -8.71
C THR A 330 -13.64 10.41 -9.43
N TYR A 331 -13.84 11.55 -8.77
CA TYR A 331 -13.30 12.83 -9.17
C TYR A 331 -12.25 13.27 -8.15
N THR A 332 -10.98 13.29 -8.56
CA THR A 332 -9.86 13.65 -7.70
C THR A 332 -9.17 14.93 -8.17
N TYR A 333 -8.89 15.81 -7.23
CA TYR A 333 -8.17 17.05 -7.45
C TYR A 333 -6.92 17.15 -6.57
N ALA A 334 -5.75 17.21 -7.20
CA ALA A 334 -4.45 17.16 -6.53
C ALA A 334 -3.61 18.42 -6.83
N ARG A 335 -3.10 19.09 -5.79
CA ARG A 335 -2.25 20.28 -5.89
C ARG A 335 -0.95 20.15 -5.11
N ASN A 336 0.13 20.66 -5.70
CA ASN A 336 1.38 20.97 -5.01
C ASN A 336 1.23 22.35 -4.36
N LEU A 337 1.21 22.38 -3.03
CA LEU A 337 1.06 23.62 -2.26
C LEU A 337 2.37 24.39 -2.12
N SER A 338 3.53 23.75 -2.34
CA SER A 338 4.84 24.43 -2.35
C SER A 338 5.07 25.19 -3.66
N ALA A 339 4.61 24.65 -4.80
CA ALA A 339 4.78 25.25 -6.13
C ALA A 339 3.53 25.99 -6.65
N GLY A 340 2.37 25.84 -5.99
CA GLY A 340 1.11 26.44 -6.41
C GLY A 340 0.49 25.83 -7.68
N THR A 341 0.98 24.68 -8.13
CA THR A 341 0.59 24.01 -9.38
C THR A 341 -0.21 22.73 -9.12
N ALA A 342 -0.93 22.24 -10.14
CA ALA A 342 -1.54 20.91 -10.08
C ALA A 342 -0.44 19.83 -10.05
N LEU A 343 -0.68 18.73 -9.31
CA LEU A 343 0.22 17.57 -9.36
C LEU A 343 -0.01 16.80 -10.67
N THR A 344 1.05 16.57 -11.43
CA THR A 344 0.99 15.91 -12.75
C THR A 344 0.95 14.38 -12.66
N ARG A 345 1.44 13.79 -11.57
CA ARG A 345 1.30 12.37 -11.21
C ARG A 345 1.32 12.20 -9.69
N ARG A 346 0.42 11.37 -9.17
CA ARG A 346 0.53 10.66 -7.89
C ARG A 346 -0.21 9.34 -7.99
#